data_AF-A0A2T0LXQ9-F1
#
_entry.id   AF-A0A2T0LXQ9-F1
#
_cell.length_a   1.000
_cell.length_b   1.000
_cell.length_c   1.000
_cell.angle_alpha   90.00
_cell.angle_beta   90.00
_cell.angle_gamma   90.00
#
_symmetry.space_group_name_H-M   'P 1'
#
loop_
_entity.id
_entity.type
_entity.pdbx_description
1 polymer ?
#
loop_
_entity_poly.entity_id
_entity_poly.type
_entity_poly.pdbx_seq_one_letter_code
_entity_poly.pdbx_strand_id
1 'polypeptide(L)'
;MTFSKASGSGTAPQAVARADAGSLVFAVGNDWDGAVPRTLLPGQSIVSETVNTDVGDTFWVQRLTEPATAPGPVIVGSSVPDDHQWNLVTVTAHPA
;
A
#
# COMPACT_ATOMS: atom_id res chain seq x y z
N MET A 1 6.79 1.21 16.10
CA MET A 1 6.41 1.04 14.67
C MET A 1 7.01 -0.25 14.15
N THR A 2 6.34 -0.89 13.19
CA THR A 2 6.86 -2.06 12.46
C THR A 2 6.71 -1.85 10.95
N PHE A 3 7.61 -2.49 10.18
CA PHE A 3 7.65 -2.36 8.73
C PHE A 3 7.63 -3.75 8.08
N SER A 4 6.99 -3.87 6.92
CA SER A 4 7.13 -5.02 6.03
C SER A 4 7.22 -4.54 4.57
N LYS A 5 7.69 -5.40 3.66
CA LYS A 5 7.81 -5.04 2.25
C LYS A 5 7.31 -6.16 1.35
N ALA A 6 6.81 -5.78 0.19
CA ALA A 6 6.53 -6.64 -0.94
C ALA A 6 6.98 -5.95 -2.23
N SER A 7 7.16 -6.73 -3.27
CA SER A 7 7.44 -6.28 -4.63
C SER A 7 6.96 -7.33 -5.60
N GLY A 8 6.61 -6.93 -6.81
CA GLY A 8 6.08 -7.86 -7.80
C GLY A 8 6.15 -7.27 -9.20
N SER A 9 5.82 -8.11 -10.17
CA SER A 9 5.58 -7.74 -11.56
C SER A 9 4.41 -8.58 -12.07
N GLY A 10 3.54 -8.02 -12.91
CA GLY A 10 2.40 -8.76 -13.47
C GLY A 10 1.30 -9.07 -12.45
N THR A 11 1.29 -8.39 -11.31
CA THR A 11 0.40 -8.66 -10.15
C THR A 11 -0.02 -7.35 -9.51
N ALA A 12 -1.17 -7.35 -8.82
CA ALA A 12 -1.59 -6.16 -8.09
C ALA A 12 -0.65 -5.88 -6.89
N PRO A 13 -0.21 -4.63 -6.68
CA PRO A 13 0.56 -4.23 -5.51
C PRO A 13 -0.15 -4.57 -4.19
N GLN A 14 0.38 -5.54 -3.44
CA GLN A 14 -0.15 -5.93 -2.13
C GLN A 14 0.98 -6.32 -1.17
N ALA A 15 0.81 -5.97 0.11
CA ALA A 15 1.70 -6.33 1.19
C ALA A 15 0.93 -6.68 2.46
N VAL A 16 1.55 -7.49 3.33
CA VAL A 16 0.96 -7.89 4.61
C VAL A 16 1.63 -7.11 5.74
N ALA A 17 0.86 -6.31 6.46
CA ALA A 17 1.27 -5.65 7.69
C ALA A 17 0.89 -6.51 8.90
N ARG A 18 1.67 -6.44 9.98
CA ARG A 18 1.27 -6.93 11.30
C ARG A 18 0.76 -5.76 12.12
N ALA A 19 -0.43 -5.88 12.69
CA ALA A 19 -1.07 -4.84 13.49
C ALA A 19 -1.58 -5.39 14.82
N ASP A 20 -1.58 -4.55 15.85
CA ASP A 20 -2.37 -4.72 17.06
C ASP A 20 -3.68 -3.92 16.96
N ALA A 21 -4.67 -4.21 17.80
CA ALA A 21 -5.90 -3.40 17.86
C ALA A 21 -5.55 -1.92 18.15
N GLY A 22 -6.15 -1.00 17.42
CA GLY A 22 -5.86 0.45 17.47
C GLY A 22 -4.68 0.90 16.60
N SER A 23 -3.97 0.00 15.92
CA SER A 23 -2.83 0.39 15.07
C SER A 23 -3.29 1.17 13.82
N LEU A 24 -2.53 2.19 13.46
CA LEU A 24 -2.65 2.83 12.14
C LEU A 24 -1.75 2.08 11.15
N VAL A 25 -2.29 1.72 9.99
CA VAL A 25 -1.56 0.98 8.95
C VAL A 25 -1.53 1.81 7.67
N PHE A 26 -0.33 2.11 7.20
CA PHE A 26 -0.06 2.78 5.94
C PHE A 26 0.70 1.85 5.00
N ALA A 27 0.63 2.13 3.70
CA ALA A 27 1.50 1.56 2.69
C ALA A 27 2.01 2.64 1.74
N VAL A 28 3.30 2.60 1.44
CA VAL A 28 3.99 3.52 0.53
C VAL A 28 4.52 2.71 -0.63
N GLY A 29 4.16 3.08 -1.84
CA GLY A 29 4.49 2.32 -3.05
C GLY A 29 5.15 3.14 -4.14
N ASN A 30 5.88 2.42 -4.99
CA ASN A 30 6.41 2.88 -6.27
C ASN A 30 6.05 1.86 -7.36
N ASP A 31 5.67 2.38 -8.52
CA ASP A 31 5.38 1.69 -9.76
C ASP A 31 6.09 2.47 -10.85
N TRP A 32 7.14 1.89 -11.40
CA TRP A 32 8.09 2.59 -12.26
C TRP A 32 7.89 2.28 -13.75
N ASP A 33 6.77 1.67 -14.13
CA ASP A 33 6.43 1.43 -15.54
C ASP A 33 5.34 2.37 -16.06
N GLY A 34 4.67 3.13 -15.20
CA GLY A 34 3.70 4.14 -15.65
C GLY A 34 2.65 4.56 -14.63
N ALA A 35 1.74 5.42 -15.09
CA ALA A 35 0.54 5.79 -14.36
C ALA A 35 -0.58 4.77 -14.59
N VAL A 36 -1.00 4.09 -13.53
CA VAL A 36 -2.13 3.15 -13.53
C VAL A 36 -3.18 3.56 -12.50
N PRO A 37 -4.48 3.58 -12.85
CA PRO A 37 -5.54 3.78 -11.88
C PRO A 37 -5.54 2.69 -10.79
N ARG A 38 -5.27 3.07 -9.54
CA ARG A 38 -5.26 2.12 -8.42
C ARG A 38 -6.65 1.91 -7.84
N THR A 39 -7.17 0.69 -7.98
CA THR A 39 -8.36 0.25 -7.23
C THR A 39 -7.92 -0.36 -5.90
N LEU A 40 -8.03 0.40 -4.80
CA LEU A 40 -7.64 -0.08 -3.49
C LEU A 40 -8.54 -1.21 -2.98
N LEU A 41 -7.97 -2.08 -2.14
CA LEU A 41 -8.75 -3.06 -1.39
C LEU A 41 -9.78 -2.36 -0.46
N PRO A 42 -10.91 -3.00 -0.12
CA PRO A 42 -11.92 -2.42 0.76
C PRO A 42 -11.36 -1.94 2.11
N GLY A 43 -11.91 -0.84 2.63
CA GLY A 43 -11.46 -0.25 3.90
C GLY A 43 -10.13 0.48 3.83
N GLN A 44 -9.68 0.85 2.63
CA GLN A 44 -8.46 1.61 2.40
C GLN A 44 -8.74 2.88 1.58
N SER A 45 -7.92 3.91 1.77
CA SER A 45 -7.99 5.15 1.01
C SER A 45 -6.60 5.62 0.60
N ILE A 46 -6.52 6.29 -0.55
CA ILE A 46 -5.33 7.05 -0.93
C ILE A 46 -5.17 8.23 0.03
N VAL A 47 -3.95 8.46 0.47
CA VAL A 47 -3.51 9.66 1.20
C VAL A 47 -2.90 10.65 0.23
N SER A 48 -2.04 10.16 -0.67
CA SER A 48 -1.41 10.96 -1.73
C SER A 48 -1.02 10.04 -2.89
N GLU A 49 -1.10 10.54 -4.10
CA GLU A 49 -0.60 9.89 -5.31
C GLU A 49 0.04 10.96 -6.19
N THR A 50 1.18 10.65 -6.79
CA THR A 50 1.90 11.59 -7.67
C THR A 50 2.55 10.80 -8.79
N VAL A 51 2.31 11.26 -10.02
CA VAL A 51 2.99 10.76 -11.22
C VAL A 51 4.15 11.69 -11.51
N ASN A 52 5.35 11.13 -11.60
CA ASN A 52 6.48 11.81 -12.20
C ASN A 52 6.34 11.72 -13.73
N THR A 53 5.85 12.78 -14.35
CA THR A 53 5.57 12.80 -15.79
C THR A 53 6.82 12.78 -16.67
N ASP A 54 8.01 13.04 -16.11
CA ASP A 54 9.27 13.04 -16.87
C ASP A 54 9.79 11.61 -17.14
N VAL A 55 9.53 10.67 -16.23
CA VAL A 55 9.98 9.27 -16.33
C VAL A 55 8.84 8.25 -16.40
N GLY A 56 7.63 8.62 -15.99
CA GLY A 56 6.45 7.75 -15.98
C GLY A 56 6.13 7.12 -14.62
N ASP A 57 7.06 7.16 -13.66
CA ASP A 57 6.88 6.55 -12.34
C ASP A 57 5.68 7.13 -11.57
N THR A 58 4.97 6.26 -10.86
CA THR A 58 3.92 6.65 -9.93
C THR A 58 4.28 6.28 -8.50
N PHE A 59 4.24 7.27 -7.63
CA PHE A 59 4.45 7.12 -6.19
C PHE A 59 3.12 7.33 -5.47
N TRP A 60 2.85 6.52 -4.45
CA TRP A 60 1.62 6.68 -3.68
C TRP A 60 1.78 6.32 -2.21
N VAL A 61 0.88 6.88 -1.41
CA VAL A 61 0.64 6.51 -0.02
C VAL A 61 -0.84 6.18 0.13
N GLN A 62 -1.12 5.03 0.72
CA GLN A 62 -2.45 4.61 1.11
C GLN A 62 -2.48 4.19 2.58
N ARG A 63 -3.67 4.02 3.13
CA ARG A 63 -3.87 3.55 4.51
C ARG A 63 -5.15 2.77 4.67
N LEU A 64 -5.28 2.04 5.78
CA LEU A 64 -6.60 1.69 6.30
C LEU A 64 -7.37 2.99 6.64
N THR A 65 -8.67 3.02 6.34
CA THR A 65 -9.54 4.16 6.67
C THR A 65 -9.74 4.30 8.17
N GLU A 66 -9.83 3.16 8.86
CA GLU A 66 -9.97 3.05 10.31
C GLU A 66 -8.78 2.30 10.92
N PRO A 67 -8.46 2.53 12.21
CA PRO A 67 -7.45 1.72 12.91
C PRO A 67 -7.79 0.23 12.86
N ALA A 68 -6.76 -0.62 12.91
CA ALA A 68 -6.95 -2.06 12.97
C ALA A 68 -7.81 -2.45 14.18
N THR A 69 -8.82 -3.29 14.00
CA THR A 69 -9.79 -3.61 15.05
C THR A 69 -9.34 -4.75 15.96
N ALA A 70 -8.41 -5.58 15.50
CA ALA A 70 -7.89 -6.73 16.22
C ALA A 70 -6.41 -6.98 15.89
N PRO A 71 -5.66 -7.67 16.76
CA PRO A 71 -4.31 -8.10 16.44
C PRO A 71 -4.29 -9.13 15.30
N GLY A 72 -3.41 -8.94 14.33
CA GLY A 72 -3.27 -9.90 13.23
C GLY A 72 -2.66 -9.33 11.95
N PRO A 73 -2.64 -10.15 10.88
CA PRO A 73 -2.24 -9.70 9.56
C PRO A 73 -3.31 -8.80 8.94
N VAL A 74 -2.87 -7.70 8.33
CA VAL A 74 -3.69 -6.80 7.52
C VAL A 74 -3.10 -6.78 6.12
N ILE A 75 -3.93 -7.05 5.10
CA ILE A 75 -3.52 -6.92 3.71
C ILE A 75 -3.80 -5.49 3.26
N VAL A 76 -2.76 -4.80 2.79
CA VAL A 76 -2.84 -3.46 2.22
C VAL A 76 -2.37 -3.50 0.78
N GLY A 77 -3.11 -2.87 -0.12
CA GLY A 77 -2.79 -2.87 -1.54
C GLY A 77 -3.96 -2.53 -2.46
N SER A 78 -3.82 -2.89 -3.73
CA SER A 78 -4.84 -2.80 -4.77
C SER A 78 -5.30 -4.19 -5.24
N SER A 79 -6.42 -4.23 -5.96
CA SER A 79 -7.06 -5.48 -6.40
C SER A 79 -6.90 -5.79 -7.88
N VAL A 80 -6.52 -4.81 -8.71
CA VAL A 80 -6.41 -4.95 -10.17
C VAL A 80 -4.95 -5.16 -10.54
N PRO A 81 -4.57 -6.32 -11.10
CA PRO A 81 -3.25 -6.54 -11.67
C PRO A 81 -3.03 -5.72 -12.93
N ASP A 82 -1.80 -5.30 -13.14
CA ASP A 82 -1.26 -4.78 -14.40
C ASP A 82 0.04 -5.54 -14.73
N ASP A 83 0.69 -5.20 -15.85
CA ASP A 83 1.98 -5.74 -16.27
C ASP A 83 3.18 -4.96 -15.70
N HIS A 84 2.94 -4.03 -14.78
CA HIS A 84 3.97 -3.18 -14.20
C HIS A 84 4.74 -3.89 -13.10
N GLN A 85 5.89 -3.31 -12.77
CA GLN A 85 6.75 -3.70 -11.68
C GLN A 85 6.63 -2.67 -10.56
N TRP A 86 6.51 -3.17 -9.35
CA TRP A 86 6.19 -2.34 -8.20
C TRP A 86 6.93 -2.79 -6.94
N ASN A 87 7.05 -1.85 -6.01
CA ASN A 87 7.39 -2.14 -4.62
C ASN A 87 6.38 -1.47 -3.69
N LEU A 88 6.17 -2.07 -2.52
CA LEU A 88 5.26 -1.59 -1.51
C LEU A 88 5.83 -1.87 -0.13
N VAL A 89 5.92 -0.84 0.71
CA VAL A 89 6.34 -0.93 2.10
C VAL A 89 5.16 -0.60 2.99
N THR A 90 4.85 -1.46 3.95
CA THR A 90 3.87 -1.16 4.99
C THR A 90 4.53 -0.51 6.19
N VAL A 91 3.81 0.41 6.83
CA VAL A 91 4.20 1.06 8.09
C VAL A 91 3.05 0.90 9.06
N THR A 92 3.27 0.14 10.14
CA THR A 92 2.32 0.03 11.24
C THR A 92 2.78 0.87 12.42
N ALA A 93 1.96 1.85 12.79
CA ALA A 93 2.08 2.57 14.05
C ALA A 93 1.17 1.91 15.09
N HIS A 94 1.77 1.22 16.06
CA HIS A 94 1.05 0.61 17.17
C HIS A 94 0.60 1.69 18.17
N PRO A 95 -0.49 1.47 18.91
CA PRO A 95 -0.87 2.33 20.03
C PRO A 95 0.27 2.48 21.06
N ALA A 96 0.22 3.59 21.81
CA ALA A 96 1.15 3.86 22.91
C ALA A 96 0.92 2.92 24.11
#